data_AF-A0A8T6LFF6-F1
#
_entry.id   AF-A0A8T6LFF6-F1
#
_cell.length_a   1.000
_cell.length_b   1.000
_cell.length_c   1.000
_cell.angle_alpha   90.00
_cell.angle_beta   90.00
_cell.angle_gamma   90.00
#
_symmetry.space_group_name_H-M   'P 1'
#
loop_
_entity.id
_entity.type
_entity.pdbx_description
1 polymer ?
#
loop_
_entity_poly.entity_id
_entity_poly.type
_entity_poly.pdbx_seq_one_letter_code
_entity_poly.pdbx_strand_id
1 'polypeptide(L)'
;FEQDEIDLSQPWEAQQFASTAEIVAAYDATIADAREALEAASAETFQEMWTLRSGDTVHFTMPKGMVFRFFVMNHIVHHRAQLAVYLRGCDAPVPGMYGPSADEGF
;
A
#
# COMPACT_ATOMS: atom_id res chain seq x y z
N PHE A 1 3.91 12.81 0.07
CA PHE A 1 4.79 12.82 1.27
C PHE A 1 4.50 13.98 2.23
N GLU A 2 3.38 14.68 2.06
CA GLU A 2 3.08 15.91 2.82
C GLU A 2 2.39 15.66 4.17
N GLN A 3 1.81 14.46 4.36
CA GLN A 3 1.22 14.07 5.64
C GLN A 3 2.31 13.50 6.56
N ASP A 4 2.41 14.06 7.77
CA ASP A 4 3.42 13.69 8.77
C ASP A 4 2.88 12.73 9.84
N GLU A 5 1.58 12.44 9.83
CA GLU A 5 0.99 11.47 10.73
C GLU A 5 -0.26 10.79 10.16
N ILE A 6 -0.60 9.62 10.73
CA ILE A 6 -1.93 9.04 10.68
C ILE A 6 -2.41 8.80 12.11
N ASP A 7 -3.63 9.26 12.38
CA ASP A 7 -4.36 9.00 13.62
C ASP A 7 -5.49 8.01 13.39
N LEU A 8 -5.31 6.78 13.85
CA LEU A 8 -6.28 5.68 13.68
C LEU A 8 -7.54 5.84 14.56
N SER A 9 -7.59 6.83 15.45
CA SER A 9 -8.82 7.15 16.19
C SER A 9 -9.81 7.96 15.35
N GLN A 10 -9.33 8.57 14.26
CA GLN A 10 -10.20 9.29 13.33
C GLN A 10 -11.10 8.29 12.58
N PRO A 11 -12.36 8.65 12.32
CA PRO A 11 -13.25 7.81 11.53
C PRO A 11 -12.67 7.61 10.13
N TRP A 12 -12.58 6.36 9.71
CA TRP A 12 -12.22 6.00 8.34
C TRP A 12 -13.42 5.32 7.68
N GLU A 13 -13.86 5.88 6.56
CA GLU A 13 -14.90 5.28 5.72
C GLU A 13 -14.23 4.50 4.60
N ALA A 14 -14.45 3.18 4.59
CA ALA A 14 -13.97 2.34 3.51
C ALA A 14 -14.72 2.67 2.22
N GLN A 15 -13.98 3.10 1.20
CA GLN A 15 -14.53 3.32 -0.14
C GLN A 15 -15.19 2.03 -0.64
N GLN A 16 -16.46 2.15 -1.03
CA GLN A 16 -17.22 1.06 -1.64
C GLN A 16 -17.07 1.15 -3.15
N PHE A 17 -16.88 0.01 -3.79
CA PHE A 17 -16.79 -0.12 -5.24
C PHE A 17 -17.90 -1.04 -5.72
N ALA A 18 -18.56 -0.68 -6.82
CA ALA A 18 -19.65 -1.45 -7.40
C ALA A 18 -19.16 -2.50 -8.41
N SER A 19 -17.90 -2.42 -8.85
CA SER A 19 -17.32 -3.36 -9.82
C SER A 19 -15.79 -3.49 -9.74
N THR A 20 -15.26 -4.58 -10.29
CA THR A 20 -13.81 -4.77 -10.47
C THR A 20 -13.17 -3.66 -11.30
N ALA A 21 -13.87 -3.14 -12.32
CA ALA A 21 -13.36 -2.06 -13.16
C ALA A 21 -13.14 -0.76 -12.37
N GLU A 22 -14.05 -0.45 -11.43
CA GLU A 22 -13.89 0.71 -10.54
C GLU A 22 -12.72 0.52 -9.56
N ILE A 23 -12.52 -0.69 -9.03
CA ILE A 23 -11.38 -1.00 -8.16
C ILE A 23 -10.06 -0.78 -8.92
N VAL A 24 -9.96 -1.32 -10.14
CA VAL A 24 -8.76 -1.19 -10.98
C VAL A 24 -8.49 0.27 -11.32
N ALA A 25 -9.51 1.03 -11.75
CA ALA A 25 -9.35 2.45 -12.04
C ALA A 25 -8.91 3.27 -10.82
N ALA A 26 -9.47 3.00 -9.64
CA ALA A 26 -9.07 3.67 -8.41
C ALA A 26 -7.63 3.31 -8.00
N TYR A 27 -7.24 2.05 -8.17
CA TYR A 27 -5.87 1.60 -7.95
C TYR A 27 -4.88 2.30 -8.90
N ASP A 28 -5.19 2.35 -10.20
CA ASP A 28 -4.33 2.98 -11.20
C ASP A 28 -4.14 4.48 -10.94
N ALA A 29 -5.22 5.18 -10.59
CA ALA A 29 -5.15 6.59 -10.18
C ALA A 29 -4.27 6.78 -8.94
N THR A 30 -4.47 5.96 -7.90
CA THR A 30 -3.70 6.04 -6.66
C THR A 30 -2.21 5.74 -6.89
N ILE A 31 -1.89 4.81 -7.79
CA ILE A 31 -0.50 4.50 -8.16
C ILE A 31 0.13 5.66 -8.93
N ALA A 32 -0.61 6.33 -9.82
CA ALA A 32 -0.10 7.50 -10.52
C ALA A 32 0.29 8.62 -9.53
N ASP A 33 -0.61 8.95 -8.60
CA ASP A 33 -0.37 9.96 -7.56
C ASP A 33 0.80 9.57 -6.64
N ALA A 34 0.86 8.30 -6.24
CA ALA A 34 1.95 7.80 -5.39
C ALA A 34 3.31 7.87 -6.10
N ARG A 35 3.37 7.58 -7.41
CA ARG A 35 4.58 7.70 -8.20
C ARG A 35 5.03 9.16 -8.31
N GLU A 36 4.12 10.06 -8.62
CA GLU A 36 4.44 11.50 -8.71
C GLU A 36 4.98 12.02 -7.37
N ALA A 37 4.32 11.66 -6.26
CA ALA A 37 4.76 12.05 -4.92
C ALA A 37 6.13 11.47 -4.54
N LEU A 38 6.48 10.27 -5.01
CA LEU A 38 7.80 9.65 -4.81
C LEU A 38 8.88 10.32 -5.68
N GLU A 39 8.56 10.64 -6.93
CA GLU A 39 9.47 11.32 -7.87
C GLU A 39 9.78 12.75 -7.41
N ALA A 40 8.84 13.43 -6.77
CA ALA A 40 9.02 14.76 -6.20
C ALA A 40 9.74 14.79 -4.84
N ALA A 41 9.81 13.66 -4.12
CA ALA A 41 10.40 13.59 -2.79
C ALA A 41 11.93 13.70 -2.84
N SER A 42 12.51 14.52 -1.96
CA SER A 42 13.97 14.64 -1.83
C SER A 42 14.52 13.62 -0.82
N ALA A 43 15.85 13.48 -0.77
CA ALA A 43 16.50 12.64 0.24
C ALA A 43 16.18 13.12 1.66
N GLU A 44 16.09 14.44 1.86
CA GLU A 44 15.70 15.09 3.11
C GLU A 44 14.27 14.74 3.50
N THR A 45 13.32 14.73 2.55
CA THR A 45 11.94 14.31 2.80
C THR A 45 11.88 12.91 3.42
N PHE A 46 12.73 11.98 2.99
CA PHE A 46 12.77 10.64 3.55
C PHE A 46 13.33 10.57 4.98
N GLN A 47 14.07 11.59 5.43
CA GLN A 47 14.59 11.69 6.80
C GLN A 47 13.62 12.37 7.77
N GLU A 48 12.60 13.06 7.27
CA GLU A 48 11.57 13.68 8.10
C GLU A 48 10.83 12.63 8.92
N MET A 49 10.48 12.98 10.15
CA MET A 49 9.79 12.08 11.07
C MET A 49 8.30 12.00 10.74
N TRP A 50 7.77 10.79 10.82
CA TRP A 50 6.36 10.49 10.60
C TRP A 50 5.81 9.66 11.76
N THR A 51 4.57 9.92 12.17
CA THR A 51 3.98 9.34 13.38
C THR A 51 2.71 8.53 13.11
N LEU A 52 2.64 7.31 13.65
CA LEU A 52 1.38 6.56 13.77
C LEU A 52 0.84 6.70 15.18
N ARG A 53 -0.42 7.14 15.34
CA ARG A 53 -1.07 7.27 16.64
C ARG A 53 -2.53 6.84 16.64
N SER A 54 -3.13 6.78 17.82
CA SER A 54 -4.56 6.61 18.05
C SER A 54 -4.97 7.53 19.19
N GLY A 55 -5.51 8.70 18.84
CA GLY A 55 -5.74 9.79 19.78
C GLY A 55 -4.42 10.18 20.42
N ASP A 56 -4.37 10.17 21.76
CA ASP A 56 -3.17 10.51 22.53
C ASP A 56 -2.11 9.39 22.56
N THR A 57 -2.41 8.19 22.07
CA THR A 57 -1.47 7.06 22.09
C THR A 57 -0.60 7.06 20.84
N VAL A 58 0.69 7.37 20.98
CA VAL A 58 1.69 7.23 19.91
C VAL A 58 2.18 5.78 19.85
N HIS A 59 1.98 5.12 18.70
CA HIS A 59 2.50 3.76 18.46
C HIS A 59 3.97 3.79 18.08
N PHE A 60 4.34 4.71 17.18
CA PHE A 60 5.74 5.00 16.85
C PHE A 60 5.88 6.34 16.13
N THR A 61 7.10 6.87 16.15
CA THR A 61 7.57 7.94 15.28
C THR A 61 8.89 7.49 14.65
N MET A 62 9.02 7.57 13.32
CA MET A 62 10.25 7.19 12.62
C MET A 62 10.39 7.91 11.26
N PRO A 63 11.56 7.91 10.62
CA PRO A 63 11.74 8.57 9.33
C PRO A 63 10.78 8.06 8.25
N LYS A 64 10.25 8.95 7.40
CA LYS A 64 9.31 8.62 6.30
C LYS A 64 9.84 7.51 5.39
N GLY A 65 11.14 7.47 5.11
CA GLY A 65 11.77 6.39 4.34
C GLY A 65 11.68 5.01 5.01
N MET A 66 11.79 4.97 6.34
CA MET A 66 11.61 3.74 7.11
C MET A 66 10.14 3.31 7.09
N VAL A 67 9.19 4.24 7.23
CA VAL A 67 7.75 3.94 7.12
C VAL A 67 7.43 3.36 5.75
N PHE A 68 7.89 4.01 4.68
CA PHE A 68 7.68 3.55 3.31
C PHE A 68 8.25 2.13 3.09
N ARG A 69 9.49 1.89 3.51
CA ARG A 69 10.15 0.60 3.28
C ARG A 69 9.56 -0.53 4.12
N PHE A 70 9.34 -0.30 5.42
CA PHE A 70 8.98 -1.37 6.36
C PHE A 70 7.49 -1.56 6.53
N PHE A 71 6.69 -0.50 6.38
CA PHE A 71 5.25 -0.60 6.50
C PHE A 71 4.61 -0.63 5.12
N VAL A 72 4.73 0.43 4.30
CA VAL A 72 3.98 0.52 3.04
C VAL A 72 4.31 -0.63 2.09
N MET A 73 5.58 -0.81 1.73
CA MET A 73 5.99 -1.84 0.76
C MET A 73 5.71 -3.26 1.27
N ASN A 74 5.99 -3.55 2.54
CA ASN A 74 5.74 -4.88 3.10
C ASN A 74 4.24 -5.19 3.21
N HIS A 75 3.39 -4.21 3.54
CA HIS A 75 1.94 -4.39 3.55
C HIS A 75 1.39 -4.69 2.15
N ILE A 76 1.89 -4.00 1.12
CA ILE A 76 1.49 -4.27 -0.26
C ILE A 76 1.87 -5.69 -0.67
N VAL A 77 3.11 -6.13 -0.37
CA VAL A 77 3.54 -7.51 -0.65
C VAL A 77 2.68 -8.53 0.09
N HIS A 78 2.39 -8.28 1.37
CA HIS A 78 1.53 -9.12 2.21
C HIS A 78 0.12 -9.26 1.64
N HIS A 79 -0.56 -8.15 1.33
CA HIS A 79 -1.93 -8.18 0.81
C HIS A 79 -2.00 -8.67 -0.64
N ARG A 80 -0.97 -8.44 -1.46
CA ARG A 80 -0.87 -9.04 -2.80
C ARG A 80 -0.86 -10.57 -2.72
N ALA A 81 -0.16 -11.14 -1.74
CA ALA A 81 -0.17 -12.59 -1.52
C ALA A 81 -1.55 -13.10 -1.05
N GLN A 82 -2.25 -12.36 -0.18
CA GLN A 82 -3.62 -12.70 0.22
C GLN A 82 -4.58 -12.67 -0.97
N LEU A 83 -4.50 -11.64 -1.82
CA LEU A 83 -5.29 -11.54 -3.04
C LEU A 83 -5.00 -12.71 -3.98
N ALA A 84 -3.74 -13.12 -4.14
CA ALA A 84 -3.36 -14.27 -4.95
C ALA A 84 -4.03 -15.57 -4.47
N VAL A 85 -4.12 -15.79 -3.14
CA VAL A 85 -4.84 -16.94 -2.57
C VAL A 85 -6.33 -16.89 -2.93
N TYR A 86 -6.96 -15.72 -2.89
CA TYR A 86 -8.37 -15.58 -3.27
C TYR A 86 -8.60 -15.78 -4.77
N LEU A 87 -7.74 -15.24 -5.63
CA LEU A 87 -7.82 -15.48 -7.07
C LEU A 87 -7.73 -16.99 -7.37
N ARG A 88 -6.79 -17.69 -6.73
CA ARG A 88 -6.67 -19.14 -6.86
C ARG A 88 -7.93 -19.87 -6.38
N GLY A 89 -8.51 -19.45 -5.26
CA GLY A 89 -9.76 -20.02 -4.72
C GLY A 89 -10.99 -19.79 -5.60
N CYS A 90 -10.94 -18.78 -6.47
CA CYS A 90 -11.96 -18.47 -7.48
C CYS A 90 -11.65 -19.05 -8.86
N ASP A 91 -10.71 -20.00 -8.96
CA ASP A 91 -10.23 -20.58 -10.23
C ASP A 91 -9.71 -19.54 -11.25
N ALA A 92 -9.30 -18.35 -10.78
CA ALA A 92 -8.69 -17.33 -11.61
C ALA A 92 -7.16 -17.53 -11.69
N PRO A 93 -6.54 -17.25 -12.85
CA PRO A 93 -5.08 -17.34 -13.00
C PRO A 93 -4.39 -16.32 -12.10
N VAL A 94 -3.31 -16.74 -11.47
CA VAL A 94 -2.47 -15.93 -10.60
C VAL A 94 -1.20 -15.57 -11.37
N PRO A 95 -0.85 -14.28 -11.52
CA PRO A 95 0.40 -13.90 -12.18
C PRO A 95 1.62 -14.23 -11.28
N GLY A 96 2.75 -14.48 -11.92
CA GLY A 96 4.04 -14.59 -11.25
C GLY A 96 4.43 -13.32 -10.50
N MET A 97 5.24 -13.46 -9.45
CA MET A 97 5.65 -12.34 -8.57
C MET A 97 7.16 -12.24 -8.41
N TYR A 98 7.76 -13.20 -7.72
CA TYR A 98 9.23 -13.33 -7.58
C TYR A 98 9.79 -14.47 -8.45
N GLY A 99 8.92 -15.04 -9.28
CA GLY A 99 9.10 -16.20 -10.12
C GLY A 99 7.73 -16.61 -10.69
N PRO A 100 7.70 -17.60 -11.58
CA PRO A 100 6.46 -18.10 -12.17
C PRO A 100 5.47 -18.57 -11.10
N SER A 101 4.18 -18.34 -11.35
CA SER A 101 3.12 -19.01 -10.60
C SER A 101 2.93 -20.45 -11.11
N ALA A 102 2.02 -21.21 -10.49
CA ALA A 102 1.63 -22.52 -11.03
C ALA A 102 0.83 -22.43 -12.35
N ASP A 103 0.44 -21.22 -12.77
CA ASP A 103 -0.28 -20.98 -14.03
C ASP A 103 0.67 -20.55 -15.16
N GLU A 104 1.96 -20.40 -14.85
CA GLU A 104 3.01 -19.94 -15.76
C GLU A 104 4.09 -21.03 -15.93
N GLY A 105 4.59 -21.18 -17.16
CA GLY A 105 5.75 -22.03 -17.43
C GLY A 105 7.07 -21.36 -17.02
N PHE A 106 8.09 -22.17 -16.76
CA PHE A 106 9.47 -21.71 -16.54
C PHE A 106 10.22 -21.52 -17.85
#